data_AF-A0A6B1B2U6-F1
#
_entry.id   AF-A0A6B1B2U6-F1
#
_cell.length_a   1.000
_cell.length_b   1.000
_cell.length_c   1.000
_cell.angle_alpha   90.00
_cell.angle_beta   90.00
_cell.angle_gamma   90.00
#
_symmetry.space_group_name_H-M   'P 1'
#
loop_
_entity.id
_entity.type
_entity.pdbx_description
1 polymer ?
#
loop_
_entity_poly.entity_id
_entity_poly.type
_entity_poly.pdbx_seq_one_letter_code
_entity_poly.pdbx_strand_id
1 'polypeptide(L)'
;MSLKAVAARTRPLAVCGSVLCLVVGLLSAAPPAGAVGGYGDVDPDAYFAPAVQWSVDNGILTGDDACFLPHAPITRAEAAVSLWDIQGRPAAPRHLFIDVGSDKSLNGAVSWMTASGITTGTSRRTFSPDALITRAQIGAFLHRLEGSPPAPPHRFTDVPSEWMHAPVSWMTAEGITTGVSAAQFAPRQTLTRAQLATFLYRYQGQPDVTVDPTTEQCCLRTSADTDPCGLAAELDWLVRLAEDWDSTVEIAVSVILHDGSEYSENADEHVPSASSVKPVWTAAAIDVAGLEAVAPLAPAALVRSDNYVAGNIIDLAGGIDAVNAWSKNVAGMQSTHLAHWRYGTTLAPRFTTGWPRTTTNDLAQFYARLHSGELLAPEATAQLADWLRATPRRLAYVQGAILDRLPESASTEALQKLGWLPGGADLASHTNAITGGALVPLPDGEWFAIALSTTNSAHYRRSIIWLGFAACRVYVLLVGGSTNDCVRPGDPPLQ
;
A
#
# COMPACT_ATOMS: atom_id res chain seq x y z
N MET A 1 -54.53 14.19 10.34
CA MET A 1 -53.57 13.36 11.10
C MET A 1 -54.08 11.93 11.10
N SER A 2 -53.42 11.03 10.36
CA SER A 2 -53.47 9.59 10.61
C SER A 2 -52.29 8.95 9.88
N LEU A 3 -51.35 8.41 10.65
CA LEU A 3 -50.19 7.67 10.17
C LEU A 3 -50.65 6.34 9.54
N LYS A 4 -50.23 6.05 8.32
CA LYS A 4 -50.31 4.71 7.73
C LYS A 4 -48.95 4.02 7.89
N ALA A 5 -48.95 2.95 8.68
CA ALA A 5 -47.84 2.03 8.81
C ALA A 5 -47.51 1.35 7.46
N VAL A 6 -46.23 1.27 7.13
CA VAL A 6 -45.70 0.48 6.01
C VAL A 6 -45.59 -0.96 6.49
N ALA A 7 -46.43 -1.84 5.94
CA ALA A 7 -46.38 -3.26 6.19
C ALA A 7 -45.18 -3.90 5.47
N ALA A 8 -44.36 -4.64 6.20
CA ALA A 8 -43.35 -5.52 5.66
C ALA A 8 -44.01 -6.55 4.74
N ARG A 9 -43.56 -6.61 3.48
CA ARG A 9 -44.02 -7.61 2.50
C ARG A 9 -43.35 -8.94 2.81
N THR A 10 -44.08 -9.83 3.50
CA THR A 10 -43.80 -11.27 3.47
C THR A 10 -43.98 -11.79 2.04
N ARG A 11 -42.90 -12.30 1.42
CA ARG A 11 -42.91 -12.85 0.05
C ARG A 11 -43.69 -14.18 0.01
N PRO A 12 -44.58 -14.43 -0.97
CA PRO A 12 -45.11 -15.76 -1.24
C PRO A 12 -44.06 -16.59 -2.00
N LEU A 13 -43.88 -17.84 -1.58
CA LEU A 13 -43.05 -18.85 -2.25
C LEU A 13 -43.62 -19.15 -3.65
N ALA A 14 -42.88 -18.73 -4.68
CA ALA A 14 -43.07 -19.22 -6.04
C ALA A 14 -42.13 -20.41 -6.26
N VAL A 15 -42.73 -21.54 -6.64
CA VAL A 15 -42.12 -22.85 -6.83
C VAL A 15 -41.02 -22.80 -7.89
N CYS A 16 -39.77 -23.04 -7.49
CA CYS A 16 -38.69 -23.50 -8.37
C CYS A 16 -37.78 -24.42 -7.55
N GLY A 17 -37.47 -25.60 -8.11
CA GLY A 17 -36.96 -26.79 -7.40
C GLY A 17 -35.80 -26.52 -6.44
N SER A 18 -36.12 -26.44 -5.16
CA SER A 18 -35.17 -26.25 -4.07
C SER A 18 -34.69 -27.63 -3.61
N VAL A 19 -33.40 -27.93 -3.75
CA VAL A 19 -32.73 -28.78 -2.76
C VAL A 19 -32.57 -27.90 -1.53
N LEU A 20 -33.67 -27.79 -0.78
CA LEU A 20 -33.67 -27.22 0.56
C LEU A 20 -33.02 -28.29 1.45
N CYS A 21 -31.72 -28.15 1.72
CA CYS A 21 -31.10 -28.87 2.82
C CYS A 21 -31.71 -28.35 4.12
N LEU A 22 -32.73 -29.05 4.60
CA LEU A 22 -33.30 -28.86 5.93
C LEU A 22 -32.24 -29.34 6.94
N VAL A 23 -31.40 -28.43 7.41
CA VAL A 23 -30.54 -28.71 8.57
C VAL A 23 -31.44 -28.72 9.79
N VAL A 24 -31.84 -29.92 10.23
CA VAL A 24 -32.42 -30.13 11.56
C VAL A 24 -31.28 -29.94 12.56
N GLY A 25 -31.17 -28.74 13.11
CA GLY A 25 -30.23 -28.43 14.18
C GLY A 25 -30.59 -29.18 15.46
N LEU A 26 -29.80 -30.20 15.80
CA LEU A 26 -29.54 -30.50 17.21
C LEU A 26 -28.61 -29.40 17.69
N LEU A 27 -29.17 -28.38 18.34
CA LEU A 27 -28.39 -27.38 19.08
C LEU A 27 -27.66 -28.09 20.23
N SER A 28 -26.43 -28.51 19.97
CA SER A 28 -25.42 -28.53 21.02
C SER A 28 -24.98 -27.08 21.21
N ALA A 29 -25.30 -26.51 22.37
CA ALA A 29 -24.83 -25.17 22.74
C ALA A 29 -23.29 -25.18 22.71
N ALA A 30 -22.72 -24.55 21.68
CA ALA A 30 -21.33 -24.12 21.71
C ALA A 30 -21.19 -23.07 22.83
N PRO A 31 -20.03 -23.01 23.52
CA PRO A 31 -19.79 -21.96 24.52
C PRO A 31 -19.91 -20.59 23.83
N PRO A 32 -20.17 -19.49 24.57
CA PRO A 32 -20.18 -18.17 23.97
C PRO A 32 -18.79 -17.94 23.39
N ALA A 33 -18.68 -17.93 22.05
CA ALA A 33 -17.49 -17.46 21.38
C ALA A 33 -17.33 -16.00 21.80
N GLY A 34 -16.19 -15.70 22.42
CA GLY A 34 -15.89 -14.37 22.94
C GLY A 34 -16.14 -13.30 21.89
N ALA A 35 -16.63 -12.15 22.36
CA ALA A 35 -16.78 -10.97 21.53
C ALA A 35 -15.51 -10.77 20.71
N VAL A 36 -15.61 -10.97 19.39
CA VAL A 36 -14.61 -10.46 18.46
C VAL A 36 -14.89 -8.97 18.45
N GLY A 37 -14.11 -8.23 19.25
CA GLY A 37 -14.22 -6.78 19.35
C GLY A 37 -14.13 -6.14 17.98
N GLY A 38 -14.71 -4.94 17.84
CA GLY A 38 -14.65 -4.21 16.58
C GLY A 38 -13.20 -4.04 16.12
N TYR A 39 -12.98 -4.00 14.81
CA TYR A 39 -11.67 -3.63 14.27
C TYR A 39 -11.49 -2.12 14.33
N GLY A 40 -10.39 -1.62 14.91
CA GLY A 40 -10.17 -0.18 15.07
C GLY A 40 -9.97 0.61 13.78
N ASP A 41 -9.85 -0.05 12.64
CA ASP A 41 -9.86 0.58 11.31
C ASP A 41 -11.24 0.56 10.63
N VAL A 42 -12.28 0.14 11.36
CA VAL A 42 -13.67 0.17 10.92
C VAL A 42 -14.42 1.17 11.78
N ASP A 43 -14.66 2.36 11.22
CA ASP A 43 -15.58 3.34 11.82
C ASP A 43 -16.96 2.68 12.01
N PRO A 44 -17.50 2.62 13.26
CA PRO A 44 -18.78 1.97 13.53
C PRO A 44 -19.95 2.63 12.80
N ASP A 45 -19.81 3.90 12.39
CA ASP A 45 -20.81 4.63 11.61
C ASP A 45 -20.62 4.46 10.08
N ALA A 46 -19.57 3.76 9.62
CA ALA A 46 -19.36 3.50 8.21
C ALA A 46 -20.46 2.61 7.63
N TYR A 47 -20.84 2.88 6.37
CA TYR A 47 -21.91 2.13 5.68
C TYR A 47 -21.64 0.61 5.61
N PHE A 48 -20.39 0.20 5.69
CA PHE A 48 -19.95 -1.19 5.61
C PHE A 48 -19.75 -1.84 6.98
N ALA A 49 -19.82 -1.11 8.10
CA ALA A 49 -19.55 -1.65 9.43
C ALA A 49 -20.43 -2.87 9.77
N PRO A 50 -21.76 -2.87 9.51
CA PRO A 50 -22.58 -4.07 9.71
C PRO A 50 -22.15 -5.25 8.82
N ALA A 51 -21.75 -4.98 7.58
CA ALA A 51 -21.32 -6.02 6.66
C ALA A 51 -19.98 -6.64 7.08
N VAL A 52 -19.07 -5.82 7.62
CA VAL A 52 -17.80 -6.28 8.19
C VAL A 52 -18.06 -7.13 9.44
N GLN A 53 -18.86 -6.63 10.39
CA GLN A 53 -19.21 -7.39 11.60
C GLN A 53 -19.82 -8.75 11.24
N TRP A 54 -20.83 -8.76 10.36
CA TRP A 54 -21.45 -10.00 9.89
C TRP A 54 -20.43 -10.96 9.26
N SER A 55 -19.56 -10.44 8.41
CA SER A 55 -18.57 -11.24 7.73
C SER A 55 -17.61 -11.92 8.73
N VAL A 56 -17.25 -11.21 9.79
CA VAL A 56 -16.30 -11.66 10.81
C VAL A 56 -16.95 -12.67 11.76
N ASP A 57 -18.16 -12.38 12.23
CA ASP A 57 -18.96 -13.29 13.08
C ASP A 57 -19.16 -14.67 12.43
N ASN A 58 -19.16 -14.71 11.10
CA ASN A 58 -19.36 -15.92 10.31
C ASN A 58 -18.07 -16.48 9.69
N GLY A 59 -16.91 -15.86 9.95
CA GLY A 59 -15.61 -16.32 9.45
C GLY A 59 -15.47 -16.31 7.92
N ILE A 60 -16.13 -15.36 7.24
CA ILE A 60 -16.16 -15.24 5.76
C ILE A 60 -14.97 -14.41 5.26
N LEU A 61 -14.87 -13.17 5.75
CA LEU A 61 -13.70 -12.31 5.65
C LEU A 61 -13.38 -11.86 7.06
N THR A 62 -12.17 -12.15 7.51
CA THR A 62 -11.61 -11.75 8.79
C THR A 62 -10.40 -10.86 8.55
N GLY A 63 -10.10 -9.98 9.49
CA GLY A 63 -8.83 -9.27 9.56
C GLY A 63 -7.72 -10.11 10.19
N ASP A 64 -6.61 -9.46 10.50
CA ASP A 64 -5.69 -9.98 11.52
C ASP A 64 -6.24 -9.70 12.94
N ASP A 65 -5.51 -10.04 14.00
CA ASP A 65 -5.98 -9.90 15.39
C ASP A 65 -6.37 -8.44 15.79
N ALA A 66 -6.06 -7.42 14.96
CA ALA A 66 -6.36 -6.01 15.25
C ALA A 66 -7.03 -5.21 14.10
N CYS A 67 -6.86 -5.60 12.83
CA CYS A 67 -7.20 -4.78 11.66
C CYS A 67 -8.00 -5.53 10.57
N PHE A 68 -9.11 -4.97 10.10
CA PHE A 68 -9.92 -5.57 9.03
C PHE A 68 -9.40 -5.23 7.63
N LEU A 69 -8.76 -4.08 7.47
CA LEU A 69 -8.29 -3.45 6.24
C LEU A 69 -9.42 -3.19 5.23
N PRO A 70 -10.48 -2.43 5.58
CA PRO A 70 -11.70 -2.31 4.78
C PRO A 70 -11.48 -1.76 3.37
N HIS A 71 -10.43 -0.96 3.18
CA HIS A 71 -10.11 -0.32 1.91
C HIS A 71 -9.06 -1.07 1.09
N ALA A 72 -8.41 -2.09 1.64
CA ALA A 72 -7.44 -2.88 0.90
C ALA A 72 -8.13 -3.60 -0.27
N PRO A 73 -7.48 -3.64 -1.46
CA PRO A 73 -8.02 -4.34 -2.61
C PRO A 73 -8.11 -5.83 -2.32
N ILE A 74 -9.10 -6.50 -2.89
CA ILE A 74 -9.32 -7.93 -2.66
C ILE A 74 -9.02 -8.75 -3.91
N THR A 75 -8.32 -9.86 -3.72
CA THR A 75 -7.95 -10.78 -4.79
C THR A 75 -9.14 -11.64 -5.22
N ARG A 76 -9.02 -12.22 -6.41
CA ARG A 76 -9.99 -13.17 -6.94
C ARG A 76 -10.01 -14.48 -6.14
N ALA A 77 -8.90 -14.86 -5.52
CA ALA A 77 -8.81 -15.99 -4.60
C ALA A 77 -9.64 -15.76 -3.34
N GLU A 78 -9.43 -14.64 -2.63
CA GLU A 78 -10.19 -14.31 -1.42
C GLU A 78 -11.70 -14.22 -1.69
N ALA A 79 -12.09 -13.63 -2.83
CA ALA A 79 -13.49 -13.58 -3.23
C ALA A 79 -14.09 -14.96 -3.53
N ALA A 80 -13.32 -15.87 -4.11
CA ALA A 80 -13.77 -17.25 -4.37
C ALA A 80 -13.98 -18.03 -3.08
N VAL A 81 -13.04 -17.92 -2.13
CA VAL A 81 -13.14 -18.56 -0.81
C VAL A 81 -14.33 -17.99 -0.04
N SER A 82 -14.51 -16.66 -0.03
CA SER A 82 -15.66 -16.02 0.62
C SER A 82 -17.00 -16.53 0.07
N LEU A 83 -17.12 -16.69 -1.26
CA LEU A 83 -18.32 -17.25 -1.89
C LEU A 83 -18.55 -18.72 -1.52
N TRP A 84 -17.48 -19.50 -1.36
CA TRP A 84 -17.58 -20.90 -0.95
C TRP A 84 -17.95 -21.03 0.53
N ASP A 85 -17.43 -20.15 1.38
CA ASP A 85 -17.71 -20.09 2.82
C ASP A 85 -19.19 -19.79 3.08
N ILE A 86 -19.76 -18.77 2.41
CA ILE A 86 -21.19 -18.45 2.56
C ILE A 86 -22.13 -19.54 2.03
N GLN A 87 -21.60 -20.50 1.26
CA GLN A 87 -22.35 -21.66 0.75
C GLN A 87 -22.11 -22.93 1.58
N GLY A 88 -21.38 -22.84 2.69
CA GLY A 88 -21.14 -23.98 3.58
C GLY A 88 -20.09 -24.95 3.06
N ARG A 89 -19.13 -24.47 2.26
CA ARG A 89 -17.97 -25.22 1.79
C ARG A 89 -18.28 -26.55 1.06
N PRO A 90 -19.20 -26.58 0.08
CA PRO A 90 -19.54 -27.80 -0.65
C PRO A 90 -18.32 -28.42 -1.35
N ALA A 91 -18.21 -29.75 -1.26
CA ALA A 91 -17.18 -30.51 -1.95
C ALA A 91 -17.48 -30.61 -3.46
N ALA A 92 -16.44 -30.63 -4.29
CA ALA A 92 -16.56 -30.77 -5.74
C ALA A 92 -15.34 -31.46 -6.36
N PRO A 93 -15.48 -32.05 -7.56
CA PRO A 93 -14.35 -32.56 -8.32
C PRO A 93 -13.31 -31.47 -8.61
N ARG A 94 -12.04 -31.85 -8.59
CA ARG A 94 -10.92 -30.93 -8.80
C ARG A 94 -11.01 -30.20 -10.14
N HIS A 95 -10.79 -28.87 -10.12
CA HIS A 95 -10.67 -28.05 -11.33
C HIS A 95 -9.43 -28.42 -12.19
N LEU A 96 -9.35 -27.85 -13.40
CA LEU A 96 -8.22 -28.04 -14.33
C LEU A 96 -7.24 -26.84 -14.44
N PHE A 97 -7.47 -25.78 -13.68
CA PHE A 97 -6.56 -24.63 -13.63
C PHE A 97 -5.18 -25.00 -13.10
N ILE A 98 -4.13 -24.52 -13.76
CA ILE A 98 -2.73 -24.85 -13.43
C ILE A 98 -2.08 -23.84 -12.47
N ASP A 99 -2.68 -22.66 -12.35
CA ASP A 99 -2.23 -21.54 -11.54
C ASP A 99 -2.92 -21.48 -10.17
N VAL A 100 -3.69 -22.50 -9.81
CA VAL A 100 -4.25 -22.68 -8.47
C VAL A 100 -3.42 -23.75 -7.77
N GLY A 101 -2.68 -23.34 -6.74
CA GLY A 101 -1.77 -24.18 -5.97
C GLY A 101 -2.46 -25.25 -5.12
N SER A 102 -1.69 -25.86 -4.22
CA SER A 102 -2.16 -26.92 -3.32
C SER A 102 -2.86 -26.41 -2.06
N ASP A 103 -3.08 -25.10 -1.91
CA ASP A 103 -3.88 -24.55 -0.82
C ASP A 103 -5.27 -25.18 -0.80
N LYS A 104 -5.65 -25.78 0.33
CA LYS A 104 -6.86 -26.60 0.42
C LYS A 104 -8.14 -25.77 0.25
N SER A 105 -8.17 -24.57 0.83
CA SER A 105 -9.36 -23.70 0.84
C SER A 105 -9.61 -23.15 -0.56
N LEU A 106 -8.59 -22.57 -1.19
CA LEU A 106 -8.68 -22.05 -2.55
C LEU A 106 -8.97 -23.17 -3.55
N ASN A 107 -8.29 -24.33 -3.43
CA ASN A 107 -8.53 -25.45 -4.32
C ASN A 107 -9.98 -25.96 -4.23
N GLY A 108 -10.51 -26.08 -3.01
CA GLY A 108 -11.91 -26.46 -2.75
C GLY A 108 -12.90 -25.46 -3.35
N ALA A 109 -12.72 -24.17 -3.04
CA ALA A 109 -13.57 -23.09 -3.55
C ALA A 109 -13.61 -23.06 -5.08
N VAL A 110 -12.44 -23.05 -5.74
CA VAL A 110 -12.36 -22.98 -7.21
C VAL A 110 -12.90 -24.24 -7.87
N SER A 111 -12.68 -25.41 -7.27
CA SER A 111 -13.26 -26.68 -7.73
C SER A 111 -14.78 -26.64 -7.71
N TRP A 112 -15.37 -26.18 -6.61
CA TRP A 112 -16.83 -26.02 -6.49
C TRP A 112 -17.39 -24.98 -7.46
N MET A 113 -16.76 -23.80 -7.55
CA MET A 113 -17.20 -22.75 -8.48
C MET A 113 -17.15 -23.23 -9.93
N THR A 114 -16.15 -24.04 -10.29
CA THR A 114 -16.03 -24.59 -11.65
C THR A 114 -17.10 -25.65 -11.92
N ALA A 115 -17.27 -26.60 -10.99
CA ALA A 115 -18.27 -27.66 -11.12
C ALA A 115 -19.71 -27.13 -11.16
N SER A 116 -19.96 -26.02 -10.45
CA SER A 116 -21.27 -25.35 -10.39
C SER A 116 -21.49 -24.33 -11.51
N GLY A 117 -20.53 -24.15 -12.43
CA GLY A 117 -20.63 -23.19 -13.53
C GLY A 117 -20.54 -21.72 -13.12
N ILE A 118 -20.14 -21.42 -11.89
CA ILE A 118 -19.99 -20.05 -11.35
C ILE A 118 -18.78 -19.36 -11.98
N THR A 119 -17.73 -20.10 -12.35
CA THR A 119 -16.55 -19.55 -13.01
C THR A 119 -16.08 -20.43 -14.16
N THR A 120 -15.55 -19.79 -15.20
CA THR A 120 -14.85 -20.44 -16.33
C THR A 120 -13.35 -20.14 -16.33
N GLY A 121 -12.85 -19.46 -15.29
CA GLY A 121 -11.47 -18.93 -15.25
C GLY A 121 -11.29 -17.66 -16.09
N THR A 122 -10.06 -17.15 -16.10
CA THR A 122 -9.60 -16.07 -17.00
C THR A 122 -9.13 -16.63 -18.35
N SER A 123 -8.81 -17.92 -18.39
CA SER A 123 -8.67 -18.72 -19.60
C SER A 123 -9.12 -20.16 -19.31
N ARG A 124 -9.09 -21.02 -20.32
CA ARG A 124 -9.37 -22.45 -20.16
C ARG A 124 -8.49 -23.14 -19.11
N ARG A 125 -7.28 -22.63 -18.85
CA ARG A 125 -6.30 -23.23 -17.94
C ARG A 125 -5.86 -22.32 -16.79
N THR A 126 -6.36 -21.09 -16.70
CA THR A 126 -5.97 -20.14 -15.66
C THR A 126 -7.18 -19.58 -14.92
N PHE A 127 -7.07 -19.49 -13.60
CA PHE A 127 -8.03 -18.82 -12.72
C PHE A 127 -7.62 -17.38 -12.40
N SER A 128 -6.31 -17.11 -12.36
CA SER A 128 -5.67 -15.86 -11.92
C SER A 128 -6.01 -15.50 -10.47
N PRO A 129 -5.57 -16.31 -9.48
CA PRO A 129 -5.93 -16.12 -8.07
C PRO A 129 -5.48 -14.77 -7.50
N ASP A 130 -4.26 -14.33 -7.82
CA ASP A 130 -3.65 -13.11 -7.29
C ASP A 130 -4.11 -11.83 -8.02
N ALA A 131 -4.91 -11.99 -9.09
CA ALA A 131 -5.48 -10.84 -9.77
C ALA A 131 -6.59 -10.22 -8.91
N LEU A 132 -6.61 -8.89 -8.83
CA LEU A 132 -7.69 -8.17 -8.16
C LEU A 132 -9.02 -8.40 -8.86
N ILE A 133 -10.08 -8.63 -8.08
CA ILE A 133 -11.42 -8.87 -8.63
C ILE A 133 -12.14 -7.55 -8.88
N THR A 134 -12.82 -7.43 -10.03
CA THR A 134 -13.61 -6.25 -10.35
C THR A 134 -15.06 -6.34 -9.86
N ARG A 135 -15.71 -5.19 -9.71
CA ARG A 135 -17.14 -5.07 -9.37
C ARG A 135 -18.05 -5.87 -10.32
N ALA A 136 -17.74 -5.90 -11.62
CA ALA A 136 -18.52 -6.68 -12.57
C ALA A 136 -18.27 -8.20 -12.45
N GLN A 137 -17.05 -8.62 -12.11
CA GLN A 137 -16.71 -10.04 -11.96
C GLN A 137 -17.42 -10.67 -10.77
N ILE A 138 -17.43 -10.01 -9.60
CA ILE A 138 -18.18 -10.51 -8.44
C ILE A 138 -19.68 -10.57 -8.73
N GLY A 139 -20.21 -9.59 -9.47
CA GLY A 139 -21.60 -9.59 -9.86
C GLY A 139 -21.97 -10.76 -10.77
N ALA A 140 -21.11 -11.08 -11.74
CA ALA A 140 -21.28 -12.24 -12.58
C ALA A 140 -21.18 -13.57 -11.80
N PHE A 141 -20.37 -13.63 -10.74
CA PHE A 141 -20.33 -14.80 -9.86
C PHE A 141 -21.62 -14.98 -9.08
N LEU A 142 -22.09 -13.94 -8.39
CA LEU A 142 -23.34 -14.00 -7.62
C LEU A 142 -24.55 -14.28 -8.52
N HIS A 143 -24.61 -13.67 -9.70
CA HIS A 143 -25.68 -13.91 -10.66
C HIS A 143 -25.72 -15.36 -11.14
N ARG A 144 -24.56 -15.95 -11.46
CA ARG A 144 -24.48 -17.37 -11.87
C ARG A 144 -24.74 -18.32 -10.71
N LEU A 145 -24.30 -17.97 -9.50
CA LEU A 145 -24.61 -18.71 -8.28
C LEU A 145 -26.13 -18.84 -8.08
N GLU A 146 -26.89 -17.79 -8.39
CA GLU A 146 -28.37 -17.79 -8.36
C GLU A 146 -29.04 -18.38 -9.60
N GLY A 147 -28.29 -19.00 -10.51
CA GLY A 147 -28.87 -19.59 -11.73
C GLY A 147 -29.21 -18.57 -12.83
N SER A 148 -28.59 -17.39 -12.78
CA SER A 148 -28.73 -16.31 -13.78
C SER A 148 -30.17 -15.80 -14.01
N PRO A 149 -30.91 -15.41 -12.95
CA PRO A 149 -32.28 -14.93 -13.08
C PRO A 149 -32.37 -13.66 -13.95
N PRO A 150 -33.48 -13.48 -14.70
CA PRO A 150 -33.73 -12.24 -15.43
C PRO A 150 -34.07 -11.10 -14.46
N ALA A 151 -33.75 -9.87 -14.85
CA ALA A 151 -34.08 -8.68 -14.07
C ALA A 151 -34.36 -7.47 -14.97
N PRO A 152 -35.10 -6.46 -14.49
CA PRO A 152 -35.28 -5.20 -15.21
C PRO A 152 -33.93 -4.52 -15.54
N PRO A 153 -33.88 -3.69 -16.60
CA PRO A 153 -32.68 -2.91 -16.91
C PRO A 153 -32.23 -2.03 -15.74
N HIS A 154 -30.93 -2.01 -15.46
CA HIS A 154 -30.35 -1.08 -14.50
C HIS A 154 -30.33 0.36 -15.07
N ARG A 155 -30.07 1.32 -14.19
CA ARG A 155 -29.96 2.76 -14.53
C ARG A 155 -28.56 3.24 -14.92
N PHE A 156 -27.53 2.42 -14.72
CA PHE A 156 -26.14 2.83 -14.90
C PHE A 156 -25.76 3.02 -16.38
N THR A 157 -25.04 4.10 -16.69
CA THR A 157 -24.65 4.47 -18.06
C THR A 157 -23.29 3.93 -18.48
N ASP A 158 -22.50 3.43 -17.53
CA ASP A 158 -21.11 3.00 -17.69
C ASP A 158 -20.93 1.48 -17.72
N VAL A 159 -22.01 0.73 -17.99
CA VAL A 159 -22.00 -0.74 -18.15
C VAL A 159 -22.18 -1.05 -19.64
N PRO A 160 -21.09 -1.24 -20.40
CA PRO A 160 -21.15 -1.25 -21.87
C PRO A 160 -21.24 -2.66 -22.49
N SER A 161 -21.15 -3.74 -21.71
CA SER A 161 -20.96 -5.11 -22.23
C SER A 161 -22.10 -6.04 -21.84
N GLU A 162 -22.54 -6.87 -22.79
CA GLU A 162 -23.66 -7.81 -22.62
C GLU A 162 -23.48 -8.75 -21.42
N TRP A 163 -22.26 -9.24 -21.17
CA TRP A 163 -22.03 -10.18 -20.05
C TRP A 163 -22.17 -9.51 -18.68
N MET A 164 -22.04 -8.18 -18.60
CA MET A 164 -22.16 -7.43 -17.35
C MET A 164 -23.59 -6.95 -17.12
N HIS A 165 -24.37 -6.69 -18.18
CA HIS A 165 -25.71 -6.11 -18.08
C HIS A 165 -26.64 -6.94 -17.20
N ALA A 166 -26.82 -8.22 -17.52
CA ALA A 166 -27.75 -9.07 -16.76
C ALA A 166 -27.37 -9.21 -15.28
N PRO A 167 -26.09 -9.51 -14.93
CA PRO A 167 -25.67 -9.51 -13.52
C PRO A 167 -25.89 -8.19 -12.80
N VAL A 168 -25.52 -7.06 -13.42
CA VAL A 168 -25.66 -5.74 -12.77
C VAL A 168 -27.13 -5.35 -12.61
N SER A 169 -27.96 -5.63 -13.61
CA SER A 169 -29.42 -5.47 -13.54
C SER A 169 -30.01 -6.25 -12.38
N TRP A 170 -29.65 -7.53 -12.26
CA TRP A 170 -30.13 -8.38 -11.18
C TRP A 170 -29.66 -7.90 -9.81
N MET A 171 -28.36 -7.61 -9.64
CA MET A 171 -27.84 -7.07 -8.38
C MET A 171 -28.50 -5.77 -7.98
N THR A 172 -28.84 -4.92 -8.95
CA THR A 172 -29.55 -3.64 -8.70
C THR A 172 -30.98 -3.91 -8.26
N ALA A 173 -31.68 -4.83 -8.93
CA ALA A 173 -33.05 -5.19 -8.62
C ALA A 173 -33.20 -5.86 -7.24
N GLU A 174 -32.25 -6.70 -6.84
CA GLU A 174 -32.21 -7.34 -5.52
C GLU A 174 -31.61 -6.44 -4.43
N GLY A 175 -31.16 -5.22 -4.75
CA GLY A 175 -30.60 -4.29 -3.77
C GLY A 175 -29.21 -4.66 -3.26
N ILE A 176 -28.50 -5.56 -3.93
CA ILE A 176 -27.11 -5.95 -3.62
C ILE A 176 -26.15 -4.79 -3.88
N THR A 177 -26.41 -4.00 -4.92
CA THR A 177 -25.61 -2.82 -5.27
C THR A 177 -26.45 -1.57 -5.49
N THR A 178 -25.91 -0.44 -5.04
CA THR A 178 -26.44 0.91 -5.31
C THR A 178 -25.62 1.64 -6.37
N GLY A 179 -24.53 1.05 -6.89
CA GLY A 179 -23.55 1.74 -7.72
C GLY A 179 -22.55 2.58 -6.92
N VAL A 180 -21.59 3.18 -7.59
CA VAL A 180 -20.64 4.16 -7.00
C VAL A 180 -21.19 5.59 -7.04
N SER A 181 -22.23 5.81 -7.86
CA SER A 181 -23.02 7.02 -7.88
C SER A 181 -24.44 6.71 -8.34
N ALA A 182 -25.30 7.74 -8.45
CA ALA A 182 -26.65 7.58 -8.98
C ALA A 182 -26.66 7.02 -10.41
N ALA A 183 -25.64 7.31 -11.23
CA ALA A 183 -25.59 6.95 -12.65
C ALA A 183 -24.44 6.00 -13.02
N GLN A 184 -23.52 5.67 -12.10
CA GLN A 184 -22.35 4.83 -12.40
C GLN A 184 -22.25 3.58 -11.52
N PHE A 185 -21.85 2.47 -12.13
CA PHE A 185 -21.54 1.21 -11.47
C PHE A 185 -20.04 0.99 -11.28
N ALA A 186 -19.20 1.55 -12.16
CA ALA A 186 -17.75 1.36 -12.26
C ALA A 186 -17.34 -0.13 -12.45
N PRO A 187 -17.76 -0.80 -13.54
CA PRO A 187 -17.60 -2.26 -13.70
C PRO A 187 -16.16 -2.78 -13.71
N ARG A 188 -15.21 -1.94 -14.10
CA ARG A 188 -13.77 -2.27 -14.18
C ARG A 188 -13.00 -1.87 -12.92
N GLN A 189 -13.62 -1.18 -11.98
CA GLN A 189 -12.99 -0.86 -10.71
C GLN A 189 -12.82 -2.15 -9.89
N THR A 190 -11.63 -2.32 -9.30
CA THR A 190 -11.33 -3.40 -8.37
C THR A 190 -12.08 -3.18 -7.05
N LEU A 191 -12.51 -4.27 -6.42
CA LEU A 191 -13.18 -4.21 -5.12
C LEU A 191 -12.20 -4.02 -3.98
N THR A 192 -12.67 -3.37 -2.92
CA THR A 192 -12.05 -3.45 -1.59
C THR A 192 -12.68 -4.58 -0.78
N ARG A 193 -12.01 -5.00 0.31
CA ARG A 193 -12.52 -5.99 1.26
C ARG A 193 -13.90 -5.62 1.83
N ALA A 194 -14.09 -4.37 2.26
CA ALA A 194 -15.39 -3.90 2.77
C ALA A 194 -16.48 -3.89 1.69
N GLN A 195 -16.13 -3.61 0.43
CA GLN A 195 -17.11 -3.66 -0.67
C GLN A 195 -17.54 -5.09 -0.98
N LEU A 196 -16.61 -6.07 -0.94
CA LEU A 196 -16.98 -7.48 -1.04
C LEU A 196 -17.90 -7.88 0.12
N ALA A 197 -17.50 -7.58 1.37
CA ALA A 197 -18.32 -7.85 2.55
C ALA A 197 -19.73 -7.26 2.40
N THR A 198 -19.84 -6.01 1.94
CA THR A 198 -21.12 -5.33 1.69
C THR A 198 -21.98 -6.07 0.66
N PHE A 199 -21.39 -6.53 -0.46
CA PHE A 199 -22.12 -7.28 -1.46
C PHE A 199 -22.62 -8.62 -0.93
N LEU A 200 -21.78 -9.37 -0.20
CA LEU A 200 -22.15 -10.66 0.37
C LEU A 200 -23.20 -10.51 1.47
N TYR A 201 -23.06 -9.52 2.34
CA TYR A 201 -24.02 -9.19 3.40
C TYR A 201 -25.41 -8.88 2.83
N ARG A 202 -25.47 -8.03 1.79
CA ARG A 202 -26.73 -7.69 1.12
C ARG A 202 -27.31 -8.87 0.36
N TYR A 203 -26.47 -9.66 -0.29
CA TYR A 203 -26.88 -10.90 -0.95
C TYR A 203 -27.50 -11.90 0.03
N GLN A 204 -26.97 -12.00 1.25
CA GLN A 204 -27.52 -12.83 2.34
C GLN A 204 -28.73 -12.22 3.05
N GLY A 205 -29.29 -11.12 2.52
CA GLY A 205 -30.50 -10.51 3.04
C GLY A 205 -30.30 -9.56 4.23
N GLN A 206 -29.07 -9.09 4.46
CA GLN A 206 -28.71 -8.15 5.53
C GLN A 206 -29.13 -8.66 6.92
N PRO A 207 -28.63 -9.84 7.35
CA PRO A 207 -28.97 -10.40 8.65
C PRO A 207 -28.63 -9.42 9.78
N ASP A 208 -29.48 -9.38 10.81
CA ASP A 208 -29.25 -8.50 11.95
C ASP A 208 -27.93 -8.83 12.65
N VAL A 209 -27.11 -7.82 12.85
CA VAL A 209 -25.83 -7.90 13.57
C VAL A 209 -25.72 -6.76 14.57
N THR A 210 -25.01 -7.01 15.66
CA THR A 210 -24.65 -5.96 16.63
C THR A 210 -23.24 -5.51 16.30
N VAL A 211 -23.08 -4.30 15.77
CA VAL A 211 -21.76 -3.69 15.59
C VAL A 211 -21.22 -3.39 16.97
N ASP A 212 -20.06 -3.97 17.31
CA ASP A 212 -19.37 -3.65 18.56
C ASP A 212 -18.70 -2.27 18.42
N PRO A 213 -19.15 -1.24 19.17
CA PRO A 213 -18.52 0.06 19.13
C PRO A 213 -17.17 0.09 19.88
N THR A 214 -16.87 -0.95 20.65
CA THR A 214 -15.57 -1.11 21.29
C THR A 214 -14.61 -1.76 20.31
N THR A 215 -13.88 -0.90 19.63
CA THR A 215 -12.78 -1.32 18.79
C THR A 215 -11.52 -1.47 19.64
N GLU A 216 -10.90 -2.65 19.66
CA GLU A 216 -9.46 -2.66 19.92
C GLU A 216 -8.84 -1.90 18.74
N GLN A 217 -8.10 -0.84 19.04
CA GLN A 217 -7.51 0.03 18.04
C GLN A 217 -6.70 -0.84 17.06
N CYS A 218 -6.88 -0.62 15.74
CA CYS A 218 -6.17 -1.35 14.70
C CYS A 218 -4.70 -0.93 14.72
N CYS A 219 -4.00 -1.60 15.62
CA CYS A 219 -2.68 -1.27 16.10
C CYS A 219 -2.11 -2.57 16.61
N LEU A 220 -0.94 -2.95 16.11
CA LEU A 220 -0.35 -4.24 16.47
C LEU A 220 -0.10 -4.26 17.97
N ARG A 221 -0.51 -5.34 18.64
CA ARG A 221 0.01 -5.67 19.97
C ARG A 221 1.48 -6.05 19.81
N THR A 222 2.38 -5.07 19.78
CA THR A 222 3.80 -5.34 20.01
C THR A 222 4.03 -5.56 21.50
N SER A 223 4.92 -6.49 21.86
CA SER A 223 5.09 -6.96 23.24
C SER A 223 5.88 -6.01 24.15
N ALA A 224 6.12 -4.75 23.75
CA ALA A 224 7.02 -3.87 24.50
C ALA A 224 6.68 -2.37 24.50
N ASP A 225 5.76 -1.87 23.67
CA ASP A 225 5.47 -0.43 23.59
C ASP A 225 4.29 0.03 24.45
N THR A 226 4.38 1.26 24.95
CA THR A 226 3.30 1.92 25.70
C THR A 226 2.22 2.54 24.80
N ASP A 227 2.49 2.66 23.50
CA ASP A 227 1.53 3.09 22.49
C ASP A 227 1.52 2.11 21.30
N PRO A 228 0.60 1.12 21.27
CA PRO A 228 0.53 0.14 20.18
C PRO A 228 0.20 0.77 18.82
N CYS A 229 -0.27 2.03 18.82
CA CYS A 229 -0.65 2.82 17.65
C CYS A 229 0.38 3.89 17.29
N GLY A 230 1.50 3.95 18.02
CA GLY A 230 2.50 4.97 17.85
C GLY A 230 3.32 4.79 16.58
N LEU A 231 4.10 5.81 16.25
CA LEU A 231 4.96 5.79 15.07
C LEU A 231 5.96 4.61 15.09
N ALA A 232 6.45 4.18 16.25
CA ALA A 232 7.32 3.01 16.36
C ALA A 232 6.63 1.72 15.85
N ALA A 233 5.43 1.42 16.35
CA ALA A 233 4.67 0.25 15.93
C ALA A 233 4.30 0.28 14.44
N GLU A 234 4.04 1.48 13.90
CA GLU A 234 3.79 1.68 12.47
C GLU A 234 5.02 1.36 11.60
N LEU A 235 6.22 1.80 12.02
CA LEU A 235 7.45 1.50 11.27
C LEU A 235 7.77 0.00 11.29
N ASP A 236 7.62 -0.65 12.45
CA ASP A 236 7.78 -2.09 12.62
C ASP A 236 6.79 -2.89 11.74
N TRP A 237 5.52 -2.44 11.65
CA TRP A 237 4.56 -3.03 10.72
C TRP A 237 4.97 -2.86 9.25
N LEU A 238 5.44 -1.67 8.87
CA LEU A 238 5.85 -1.39 7.49
C LEU A 238 7.00 -2.30 7.03
N VAL A 239 7.91 -2.64 7.94
CA VAL A 239 8.99 -3.62 7.69
C VAL A 239 8.40 -5.01 7.45
N ARG A 240 7.58 -5.52 8.38
CA ARG A 240 6.94 -6.85 8.24
C ARG A 240 6.08 -6.97 6.99
N LEU A 241 5.32 -5.92 6.67
CA LEU A 241 4.51 -5.88 5.46
C LEU A 241 5.36 -6.12 4.21
N ALA A 242 6.57 -5.53 4.16
CA ALA A 242 7.46 -5.73 3.02
C ALA A 242 7.99 -7.16 2.93
N GLU A 243 8.34 -7.76 4.09
CA GLU A 243 8.82 -9.14 4.18
C GLU A 243 7.77 -10.17 3.73
N ASP A 244 6.48 -9.89 3.96
CA ASP A 244 5.37 -10.77 3.54
C ASP A 244 5.31 -10.93 2.00
N TRP A 245 5.56 -9.87 1.23
CA TRP A 245 5.48 -9.94 -0.24
C TRP A 245 6.76 -10.41 -0.92
N ASP A 246 7.90 -10.33 -0.23
CA ASP A 246 9.23 -10.71 -0.71
C ASP A 246 10.14 -11.00 0.48
N SER A 247 10.26 -12.27 0.86
CA SER A 247 11.10 -12.70 1.98
C SER A 247 12.61 -12.38 1.84
N THR A 248 13.06 -11.88 0.68
CA THR A 248 14.46 -11.45 0.49
C THR A 248 14.63 -9.95 0.54
N VAL A 249 13.54 -9.16 0.66
CA VAL A 249 13.67 -7.70 0.80
C VAL A 249 14.23 -7.37 2.18
N GLU A 250 15.17 -6.46 2.20
CA GLU A 250 15.67 -5.82 3.41
C GLU A 250 15.15 -4.39 3.42
N ILE A 251 14.61 -3.97 4.56
CA ILE A 251 14.01 -2.65 4.75
C ILE A 251 14.75 -1.91 5.84
N ALA A 252 15.07 -0.65 5.57
CA ALA A 252 15.45 0.32 6.59
C ALA A 252 14.56 1.56 6.49
N VAL A 253 14.12 2.07 7.64
CA VAL A 253 13.33 3.29 7.75
C VAL A 253 13.78 4.13 8.94
N SER A 254 13.84 5.45 8.75
CA SER A 254 14.09 6.41 9.81
C SER A 254 13.17 7.60 9.63
N VAL A 255 12.54 8.05 10.71
CA VAL A 255 11.68 9.23 10.79
C VAL A 255 12.19 10.14 11.91
N ILE A 256 12.31 11.43 11.64
CA ILE A 256 12.64 12.47 12.61
C ILE A 256 11.54 13.52 12.57
N LEU A 257 10.93 13.80 13.72
CA LEU A 257 9.88 14.80 13.85
C LEU A 257 10.45 16.20 14.07
N HIS A 258 9.60 17.22 13.93
CA HIS A 258 9.98 18.63 14.09
C HIS A 258 10.59 18.95 15.48
N ASP A 259 10.24 18.17 16.51
CA ASP A 259 10.73 18.31 17.89
C ASP A 259 12.05 17.56 18.15
N GLY A 260 12.59 16.88 17.13
CA GLY A 260 13.80 16.06 17.21
C GLY A 260 13.58 14.63 17.69
N SER A 261 12.33 14.20 17.92
CA SER A 261 12.02 12.81 18.25
C SER A 261 12.33 11.90 17.06
N GLU A 262 13.01 10.78 17.32
CA GLU A 262 13.48 9.83 16.30
C GLU A 262 12.80 8.47 16.44
N TYR A 263 12.36 7.91 15.31
CA TYR A 263 11.71 6.60 15.21
C TYR A 263 12.32 5.86 14.03
N SER A 264 12.71 4.61 14.20
CA SER A 264 13.39 3.91 13.11
C SER A 264 13.37 2.39 13.25
N GLU A 265 13.55 1.72 12.12
CA GLU A 265 13.77 0.28 12.01
C GLU A 265 14.95 0.04 11.07
N ASN A 266 15.91 -0.78 11.49
CA ASN A 266 17.15 -1.09 10.75
C ASN A 266 17.92 0.16 10.29
N ALA A 267 17.80 1.27 11.02
CA ALA A 267 18.19 2.60 10.57
C ALA A 267 19.69 2.78 10.30
N ASP A 268 20.51 2.02 11.02
CA ASP A 268 21.98 2.07 10.99
C ASP A 268 22.59 1.05 10.03
N GLU A 269 21.77 0.26 9.34
CA GLU A 269 22.24 -0.67 8.32
C GLU A 269 22.85 0.07 7.14
N HIS A 270 24.05 -0.38 6.74
CA HIS A 270 24.75 0.23 5.63
C HIS A 270 24.12 -0.20 4.31
N VAL A 271 23.41 0.72 3.68
CA VAL A 271 22.77 0.51 2.40
C VAL A 271 23.55 1.20 1.27
N PRO A 272 23.43 0.71 0.01
CA PRO A 272 23.93 1.44 -1.14
C PRO A 272 23.32 2.84 -1.18
N SER A 273 24.16 3.87 -1.27
CA SER A 273 23.68 5.26 -1.29
C SER A 273 23.01 5.63 -2.61
N ALA A 274 23.41 4.95 -3.70
CA ALA A 274 22.96 5.29 -5.04
C ALA A 274 23.06 6.81 -5.29
N SER A 275 21.99 7.43 -5.82
CA SER A 275 21.90 8.89 -6.01
C SER A 275 21.22 9.65 -4.87
N SER A 276 20.96 9.03 -3.70
CA SER A 276 20.28 9.71 -2.58
C SER A 276 21.15 10.76 -1.91
N VAL A 277 22.47 10.57 -1.93
CA VAL A 277 23.47 11.43 -1.26
C VAL A 277 23.94 12.63 -2.10
N LYS A 278 23.44 12.80 -3.33
CA LYS A 278 23.74 13.98 -4.16
C LYS A 278 23.43 15.35 -3.49
N PRO A 279 22.38 15.49 -2.65
CA PRO A 279 22.14 16.71 -1.89
C PRO A 279 23.27 17.00 -0.90
N VAL A 280 23.84 15.97 -0.28
CA VAL A 280 24.98 16.08 0.65
C VAL A 280 26.21 16.62 -0.07
N TRP A 281 26.50 16.09 -1.27
CA TRP A 281 27.64 16.56 -2.08
C TRP A 281 27.43 18.00 -2.54
N THR A 282 26.19 18.35 -2.88
CA THR A 282 25.82 19.71 -3.30
C THR A 282 25.94 20.69 -2.14
N ALA A 283 25.51 20.31 -0.94
CA ALA A 283 25.67 21.11 0.27
C ALA A 283 27.15 21.33 0.61
N ALA A 284 27.97 20.27 0.58
CA ALA A 284 29.42 20.37 0.75
C ALA A 284 30.06 21.33 -0.26
N ALA A 285 29.65 21.24 -1.54
CA ALA A 285 30.15 22.12 -2.59
C ALA A 285 29.71 23.59 -2.38
N ILE A 286 28.49 23.83 -1.88
CA ILE A 286 28.04 25.20 -1.57
C ILE A 286 28.86 25.78 -0.42
N ASP A 287 29.10 24.99 0.61
CA ASP A 287 29.86 25.42 1.79
C ASP A 287 31.33 25.75 1.44
N VAL A 288 31.93 24.98 0.52
CA VAL A 288 33.34 25.15 0.11
C VAL A 288 33.52 26.18 -1.01
N ALA A 289 32.73 26.10 -2.07
CA ALA A 289 32.91 26.88 -3.30
C ALA A 289 31.90 28.03 -3.47
N GLY A 290 30.90 28.12 -2.58
CA GLY A 290 29.85 29.13 -2.64
C GLY A 290 28.69 28.76 -3.56
N LEU A 291 27.52 29.33 -3.28
CA LEU A 291 26.28 29.07 -4.00
C LEU A 291 26.37 29.37 -5.50
N GLU A 292 27.02 30.48 -5.86
CA GLU A 292 27.15 30.94 -7.25
C GLU A 292 27.87 29.93 -8.14
N ALA A 293 28.92 29.27 -7.62
CA ALA A 293 29.67 28.26 -8.36
C ALA A 293 28.86 26.98 -8.59
N VAL A 294 28.01 26.62 -7.64
CA VAL A 294 27.24 25.37 -7.65
C VAL A 294 25.92 25.49 -8.43
N ALA A 295 25.29 26.67 -8.42
CA ALA A 295 23.97 26.90 -8.98
C ALA A 295 23.78 26.46 -10.45
N PRO A 296 24.75 26.64 -11.37
CA PRO A 296 24.61 26.17 -12.75
C PRO A 296 24.55 24.64 -12.89
N LEU A 297 25.08 23.90 -11.90
CA LEU A 297 25.23 22.45 -11.93
C LEU A 297 24.10 21.73 -11.19
N ALA A 298 23.64 22.31 -10.08
CA ALA A 298 22.75 21.64 -9.14
C ALA A 298 21.43 21.12 -9.74
N PRO A 299 20.72 21.85 -10.62
CA PRO A 299 19.50 21.31 -11.25
C PRO A 299 19.76 20.03 -12.07
N ALA A 300 20.90 19.93 -12.75
CA ALA A 300 21.23 18.72 -13.50
C ALA A 300 21.51 17.54 -12.55
N ALA A 301 22.30 17.79 -11.50
CA ALA A 301 22.69 16.75 -10.56
C ALA A 301 21.53 16.28 -9.66
N LEU A 302 20.67 17.19 -9.21
CA LEU A 302 19.59 16.89 -8.26
C LEU A 302 18.29 16.49 -8.98
N VAL A 303 17.79 17.34 -9.88
CA VAL A 303 16.47 17.12 -10.53
C VAL A 303 16.56 16.02 -11.57
N ARG A 304 17.59 16.05 -12.43
CA ARG A 304 17.77 15.03 -13.48
C ARG A 304 18.61 13.84 -13.03
N SER A 305 19.18 13.90 -11.82
CA SER A 305 20.09 12.89 -11.30
C SER A 305 21.27 12.61 -12.24
N ASP A 306 21.78 13.62 -12.93
CA ASP A 306 22.93 13.50 -13.84
C ASP A 306 24.20 13.10 -13.06
N ASN A 307 24.87 12.03 -13.51
CA ASN A 307 26.07 11.51 -12.86
C ASN A 307 27.36 12.22 -13.33
N TYR A 308 27.38 12.82 -14.51
CA TYR A 308 28.52 13.64 -14.92
C TYR A 308 28.52 14.94 -14.12
N VAL A 309 27.37 15.61 -14.06
CA VAL A 309 27.31 16.89 -13.35
C VAL A 309 27.50 16.72 -11.84
N ALA A 310 27.02 15.61 -11.25
CA ALA A 310 27.27 15.32 -9.85
C ALA A 310 28.77 15.15 -9.51
N GLY A 311 29.57 14.67 -10.47
CA GLY A 311 31.02 14.65 -10.30
C GLY A 311 31.62 16.05 -10.23
N ASN A 312 31.21 16.94 -11.12
CA ASN A 312 31.73 18.31 -11.12
C ASN A 312 31.41 19.01 -9.78
N ILE A 313 30.26 18.68 -9.17
CA ILE A 313 29.91 19.14 -7.82
C ILE A 313 30.87 18.56 -6.75
N ILE A 314 31.22 17.28 -6.84
CA ILE A 314 32.24 16.67 -5.96
C ILE A 314 33.59 17.38 -6.12
N ASP A 315 33.99 17.69 -7.36
CA ASP A 315 35.23 18.42 -7.63
C ASP A 315 35.20 19.84 -7.03
N LEU A 316 34.07 20.56 -7.14
CA LEU A 316 33.89 21.86 -6.48
C LEU A 316 33.98 21.79 -4.95
N ALA A 317 33.51 20.70 -4.35
CA ALA A 317 33.65 20.47 -2.91
C ALA A 317 35.08 20.18 -2.46
N GLY A 318 36.05 20.05 -3.39
CA GLY A 318 37.43 19.67 -3.09
C GLY A 318 37.73 18.18 -3.24
N GLY A 319 36.84 17.43 -3.91
CA GLY A 319 37.00 16.01 -4.16
C GLY A 319 36.40 15.11 -3.08
N ILE A 320 36.62 13.80 -3.23
CA ILE A 320 35.98 12.76 -2.42
C ILE A 320 36.27 12.90 -0.92
N ASP A 321 37.54 13.14 -0.56
CA ASP A 321 37.95 13.24 0.85
C ASP A 321 37.32 14.46 1.53
N ALA A 322 37.20 15.57 0.80
CA ALA A 322 36.56 16.78 1.30
C ALA A 322 35.05 16.58 1.50
N VAL A 323 34.38 15.91 0.56
CA VAL A 323 32.97 15.53 0.69
C VAL A 323 32.74 14.61 1.89
N ASN A 324 33.59 13.60 2.09
CA ASN A 324 33.49 12.69 3.23
C ASN A 324 33.75 13.40 4.56
N ALA A 325 34.77 14.28 4.60
CA ALA A 325 35.06 15.09 5.77
C ALA A 325 33.89 16.03 6.11
N TRP A 326 33.29 16.68 5.11
CA TRP A 326 32.12 17.55 5.29
C TRP A 326 30.91 16.76 5.78
N SER A 327 30.62 15.62 5.15
CA SER A 327 29.50 14.74 5.54
C SER A 327 29.60 14.33 7.01
N LYS A 328 30.80 13.94 7.46
CA LYS A 328 31.05 13.52 8.85
C LYS A 328 31.05 14.68 9.84
N ASN A 329 31.79 15.75 9.55
CA ASN A 329 32.14 16.78 10.53
C ASN A 329 31.13 17.94 10.56
N VAL A 330 30.41 18.18 9.45
CA VAL A 330 29.41 19.25 9.34
C VAL A 330 28.01 18.64 9.36
N ALA A 331 27.72 17.72 8.44
CA ALA A 331 26.39 17.08 8.36
C ALA A 331 26.16 15.99 9.43
N GLY A 332 27.19 15.58 10.17
CA GLY A 332 27.07 14.60 11.25
C GLY A 332 26.83 13.17 10.77
N MET A 333 26.89 12.92 9.46
CA MET A 333 26.59 11.63 8.83
C MET A 333 27.78 10.67 9.00
N GLN A 334 27.76 9.84 10.04
CA GLN A 334 28.93 9.03 10.45
C GLN A 334 29.14 7.80 9.58
N SER A 335 28.08 7.29 8.96
CA SER A 335 28.08 6.03 8.20
C SER A 335 28.10 6.26 6.69
N THR A 336 27.83 7.49 6.27
CA THR A 336 27.83 7.93 4.87
C THR A 336 29.23 8.14 4.36
N HIS A 337 29.56 7.47 3.26
CA HIS A 337 30.90 7.45 2.72
C HIS A 337 30.87 7.32 1.21
N LEU A 338 31.43 8.29 0.51
CA LEU A 338 31.73 8.25 -0.91
C LEU A 338 33.08 7.56 -1.11
N ALA A 339 33.06 6.29 -1.54
CA ALA A 339 34.28 5.51 -1.67
C ALA A 339 35.06 5.76 -2.96
N HIS A 340 34.36 6.01 -4.07
CA HIS A 340 34.96 6.32 -5.36
C HIS A 340 33.97 7.06 -6.24
N TRP A 341 34.48 7.77 -7.25
CA TRP A 341 33.69 8.40 -8.30
C TRP A 341 34.38 8.22 -9.65
N ARG A 342 33.67 7.76 -10.69
CA ARG A 342 34.20 7.65 -12.06
C ARG A 342 33.20 8.17 -13.08
N TYR A 343 33.67 9.08 -13.92
CA TYR A 343 32.97 9.60 -15.10
C TYR A 343 33.08 8.62 -16.29
N GLY A 344 32.13 8.64 -17.23
CA GLY A 344 32.49 8.38 -18.64
C GLY A 344 32.32 6.98 -19.23
N THR A 345 31.91 5.94 -18.49
CA THR A 345 31.74 4.60 -19.08
C THR A 345 30.27 4.18 -19.17
N THR A 346 29.84 3.75 -20.36
CA THR A 346 28.56 3.05 -20.60
C THR A 346 28.52 1.64 -19.99
N LEU A 347 29.63 1.22 -19.38
CA LEU A 347 29.72 0.04 -18.55
C LEU A 347 29.72 0.51 -17.09
N ALA A 348 28.78 -0.04 -16.32
CA ALA A 348 28.86 -0.15 -14.88
C ALA A 348 30.32 -0.52 -14.52
N PRO A 349 31.11 0.36 -13.86
CA PRO A 349 32.55 0.14 -13.69
C PRO A 349 32.78 -1.18 -12.96
N ARG A 350 33.68 -2.06 -13.42
CA ARG A 350 33.94 -3.34 -12.73
C ARG A 350 34.32 -3.08 -11.26
N PHE A 351 33.56 -3.68 -10.35
CA PHE A 351 33.32 -3.19 -8.99
C PHE A 351 34.09 -4.02 -7.95
N THR A 352 35.24 -3.55 -7.48
CA THR A 352 35.95 -4.20 -6.37
C THR A 352 36.56 -3.17 -5.41
N THR A 353 36.12 -3.25 -4.15
CA THR A 353 36.52 -2.53 -2.91
C THR A 353 35.98 -1.10 -2.68
N GLY A 354 35.11 -0.97 -1.66
CA GLY A 354 34.53 0.27 -1.14
C GLY A 354 33.43 0.87 -2.02
N TRP A 355 32.15 0.69 -1.65
CA TRP A 355 31.01 1.30 -2.36
C TRP A 355 30.55 2.59 -1.69
N PRO A 356 30.04 3.58 -2.45
CA PRO A 356 29.24 4.66 -1.89
C PRO A 356 28.08 4.09 -1.08
N ARG A 357 28.08 4.40 0.22
CA ARG A 357 27.15 3.85 1.20
C ARG A 357 26.61 4.96 2.08
N THR A 358 25.48 4.69 2.70
CA THR A 358 24.79 5.57 3.65
C THR A 358 23.92 4.71 4.57
N THR A 359 23.19 5.36 5.46
CA THR A 359 22.17 4.74 6.31
C THR A 359 20.90 5.59 6.21
N THR A 360 19.73 5.03 6.54
CA THR A 360 18.51 5.86 6.57
C THR A 360 18.57 6.87 7.70
N ASN A 361 19.19 6.54 8.83
CA ASN A 361 19.46 7.48 9.92
C ASN A 361 20.22 8.73 9.43
N ASP A 362 21.39 8.54 8.80
CA ASP A 362 22.21 9.65 8.27
C ASP A 362 21.41 10.54 7.30
N LEU A 363 20.62 9.92 6.42
CA LEU A 363 19.81 10.67 5.44
C LEU A 363 18.69 11.46 6.12
N ALA A 364 17.95 10.87 7.07
CA ALA A 364 16.89 11.56 7.79
C ALA A 364 17.45 12.75 8.58
N GLN A 365 18.57 12.55 9.26
CA GLN A 365 19.33 13.60 9.96
C GLN A 365 19.73 14.72 9.01
N PHE A 366 20.26 14.40 7.82
CA PHE A 366 20.62 15.42 6.83
C PHE A 366 19.43 16.31 6.46
N TYR A 367 18.25 15.74 6.21
CA TYR A 367 17.06 16.52 5.87
C TYR A 367 16.58 17.39 7.04
N ALA A 368 16.50 16.83 8.24
CA ALA A 368 16.11 17.55 9.46
C ALA A 368 17.02 18.75 9.75
N ARG A 369 18.34 18.53 9.68
CA ARG A 369 19.36 19.55 9.96
C ARG A 369 19.49 20.58 8.85
N LEU A 370 19.31 20.17 7.58
CA LEU A 370 19.22 21.10 6.46
C LEU A 370 18.04 22.05 6.65
N HIS A 371 16.85 21.51 6.95
CA HIS A 371 15.65 22.32 7.13
C HIS A 371 15.74 23.26 8.34
N SER A 372 16.36 22.79 9.42
CA SER A 372 16.61 23.59 10.63
C SER A 372 17.71 24.65 10.46
N GLY A 373 18.33 24.74 9.27
CA GLY A 373 19.34 25.75 8.95
C GLY A 373 20.71 25.51 9.59
N GLU A 374 20.99 24.30 10.04
CA GLU A 374 22.25 23.97 10.72
C GLU A 374 23.42 23.74 9.75
N LEU A 375 23.13 23.40 8.50
CA LEU A 375 24.15 22.93 7.56
C LEU A 375 24.70 24.01 6.63
N LEU A 376 23.90 25.03 6.30
CA LEU A 376 24.23 26.07 5.33
C LEU A 376 23.62 27.41 5.73
N ALA A 377 24.18 28.51 5.20
CA ALA A 377 23.59 29.84 5.36
C ALA A 377 22.15 29.91 4.79
N PRO A 378 21.27 30.77 5.32
CA PRO A 378 19.84 30.76 4.97
C PRO A 378 19.52 30.82 3.47
N GLU A 379 20.24 31.66 2.71
CA GLU A 379 20.06 31.78 1.24
C GLU A 379 20.44 30.46 0.53
N ALA A 380 21.56 29.86 0.92
CA ALA A 380 22.02 28.58 0.38
C ALA A 380 21.06 27.43 0.74
N THR A 381 20.57 27.40 1.99
CA THR A 381 19.57 26.42 2.44
C THR A 381 18.29 26.52 1.62
N ALA A 382 17.76 27.74 1.43
CA ALA A 382 16.56 27.97 0.64
C ALA A 382 16.76 27.53 -0.82
N GLN A 383 17.90 27.89 -1.43
CA GLN A 383 18.16 27.55 -2.82
C GLN A 383 18.37 26.04 -3.04
N LEU A 384 19.03 25.35 -2.09
CA LEU A 384 19.14 23.89 -2.14
C LEU A 384 17.77 23.22 -1.99
N ALA A 385 16.94 23.72 -1.08
CA ALA A 385 15.57 23.24 -0.92
C ALA A 385 14.74 23.41 -2.21
N ASP A 386 14.85 24.56 -2.89
CA ASP A 386 14.19 24.80 -4.18
C ASP A 386 14.56 23.75 -5.24
N TRP A 387 15.84 23.40 -5.34
CA TRP A 387 16.28 22.36 -6.28
C TRP A 387 15.77 20.97 -5.92
N LEU A 388 15.66 20.65 -4.63
CA LEU A 388 15.10 19.37 -4.17
C LEU A 388 13.60 19.28 -4.43
N ARG A 389 12.83 20.36 -4.21
CA ARG A 389 11.39 20.43 -4.53
C ARG A 389 11.09 20.25 -6.02
N ALA A 390 12.03 20.67 -6.87
CA ALA A 390 11.91 20.57 -8.33
C ALA A 390 12.08 19.13 -8.86
N THR A 391 12.46 18.16 -8.03
CA THR A 391 12.63 16.76 -8.44
C THR A 391 11.30 16.17 -8.96
N PRO A 392 11.30 15.40 -10.07
CA PRO A 392 10.07 14.85 -10.64
C PRO A 392 9.28 13.98 -9.66
N ARG A 393 7.95 13.99 -9.82
CA ARG A 393 6.99 13.39 -8.87
C ARG A 393 6.22 12.18 -9.42
N ARG A 394 6.54 11.73 -10.64
CA ARG A 394 5.76 10.69 -11.34
C ARG A 394 6.43 9.32 -11.23
N LEU A 395 5.61 8.31 -10.93
CA LEU A 395 5.92 6.86 -10.86
C LEU A 395 6.62 6.24 -12.08
N ALA A 396 6.71 6.94 -13.22
CA ALA A 396 7.41 6.41 -14.39
C ALA A 396 8.91 6.19 -14.11
N TYR A 397 9.43 6.80 -13.05
CA TYR A 397 10.80 6.66 -12.57
C TYR A 397 10.83 6.53 -11.05
N VAL A 398 11.92 6.02 -10.47
CA VAL A 398 12.11 5.99 -9.01
C VAL A 398 12.07 7.38 -8.37
N GLN A 399 12.35 8.42 -9.15
CA GLN A 399 12.34 9.80 -8.70
C GLN A 399 10.91 10.20 -8.29
N GLY A 400 10.73 10.53 -7.01
CA GLY A 400 9.45 10.94 -6.45
C GLY A 400 8.61 9.81 -5.85
N ALA A 401 9.12 8.57 -5.76
CA ALA A 401 8.36 7.45 -5.18
C ALA A 401 7.85 7.76 -3.76
N ILE A 402 8.67 8.38 -2.90
CA ILE A 402 8.29 8.81 -1.54
C ILE A 402 7.09 9.77 -1.57
N LEU A 403 7.01 10.65 -2.57
CA LEU A 403 5.96 11.66 -2.67
C LEU A 403 4.68 11.13 -3.27
N ASP A 404 4.73 9.96 -3.92
CA ASP A 404 3.70 9.52 -4.83
C ASP A 404 2.32 9.48 -4.17
N ARG A 405 2.22 9.02 -2.92
CA ARG A 405 0.96 8.83 -2.19
C ARG A 405 0.65 9.93 -1.19
N LEU A 406 1.51 10.93 -1.04
CA LEU A 406 1.24 12.08 -0.18
C LEU A 406 0.15 12.97 -0.81
N PRO A 407 -0.63 13.72 -0.01
CA PRO A 407 -1.55 14.70 -0.56
C PRO A 407 -0.79 15.75 -1.40
N GLU A 408 -1.48 16.38 -2.35
CA GLU A 408 -0.88 17.36 -3.27
C GLU A 408 -0.22 18.53 -2.53
N SER A 409 -0.82 18.96 -1.42
CA SER A 409 -0.28 20.01 -0.55
C SER A 409 1.08 19.63 0.05
N ALA A 410 1.23 18.42 0.58
CA ALA A 410 2.49 17.95 1.17
C ALA A 410 3.52 17.60 0.10
N SER A 411 3.13 16.84 -0.92
CA SER A 411 4.02 16.44 -2.01
C SER A 411 4.55 17.62 -2.81
N THR A 412 3.88 18.78 -2.76
CA THR A 412 4.35 19.98 -3.46
C THR A 412 5.48 20.72 -2.80
N GLU A 413 5.46 20.72 -1.48
CA GLU A 413 6.43 21.45 -0.69
C GLU A 413 7.57 20.55 -0.18
N ALA A 414 7.40 19.23 -0.28
CA ALA A 414 8.39 18.26 0.17
C ALA A 414 9.73 18.35 -0.57
N LEU A 415 10.82 18.25 0.20
CA LEU A 415 12.18 18.10 -0.31
C LEU A 415 12.45 16.61 -0.46
N GLN A 416 13.02 16.13 -1.58
CA GLN A 416 13.39 14.72 -1.64
C GLN A 416 14.52 14.44 -2.63
N LYS A 417 15.22 13.34 -2.39
CA LYS A 417 16.12 12.74 -3.37
C LYS A 417 16.23 11.24 -3.16
N LEU A 418 15.73 10.51 -4.15
CA LEU A 418 15.91 9.06 -4.26
C LEU A 418 17.10 8.70 -5.15
N GLY A 419 17.64 7.52 -4.89
CA GLY A 419 18.64 6.84 -5.69
C GLY A 419 18.20 5.41 -5.96
N TRP A 420 18.52 4.91 -7.16
CA TRP A 420 18.26 3.54 -7.56
C TRP A 420 19.51 2.93 -8.17
N LEU A 421 19.78 1.67 -7.83
CA LEU A 421 20.77 0.82 -8.46
C LEU A 421 20.09 -0.47 -8.93
N PRO A 422 20.12 -0.79 -10.24
CA PRO A 422 19.51 -2.00 -10.77
C PRO A 422 20.27 -3.26 -10.33
N GLY A 423 19.55 -4.38 -10.22
CA GLY A 423 20.16 -5.69 -9.99
C GLY A 423 21.12 -6.11 -11.11
N GLY A 424 22.20 -6.82 -10.75
CA GLY A 424 23.22 -7.31 -11.68
C GLY A 424 24.42 -6.35 -11.91
N ALA A 425 24.43 -5.18 -11.27
CA ALA A 425 25.63 -4.34 -11.18
C ALA A 425 26.58 -4.87 -10.08
N ASP A 426 27.17 -6.06 -10.28
CA ASP A 426 28.21 -6.72 -9.45
C ASP A 426 28.14 -6.43 -7.93
N LEU A 427 26.96 -6.70 -7.35
CA LEU A 427 26.75 -6.84 -5.92
C LEU A 427 26.53 -8.34 -5.71
N ALA A 428 27.45 -9.03 -5.04
CA ALA A 428 27.40 -10.48 -4.86
C ALA A 428 26.17 -11.01 -4.09
N SER A 429 25.22 -10.14 -3.70
CA SER A 429 23.95 -10.55 -3.08
C SER A 429 22.79 -9.55 -3.19
N HIS A 430 22.95 -8.34 -3.75
CA HIS A 430 21.91 -7.30 -3.65
C HIS A 430 21.24 -6.97 -5.00
N THR A 431 20.10 -7.61 -5.27
CA THR A 431 19.20 -7.24 -6.36
C THR A 431 18.48 -5.93 -6.03
N ASN A 432 18.45 -4.97 -6.97
CA ASN A 432 17.67 -3.71 -6.93
C ASN A 432 17.67 -2.96 -5.57
N ALA A 433 18.57 -1.99 -5.41
CA ALA A 433 18.54 -1.10 -4.24
C ALA A 433 17.84 0.23 -4.58
N ILE A 434 16.87 0.64 -3.76
CA ILE A 434 16.30 1.98 -3.78
C ILE A 434 16.48 2.59 -2.40
N THR A 435 17.18 3.72 -2.34
CA THR A 435 17.46 4.43 -1.09
C THR A 435 17.16 5.91 -1.30
N GLY A 436 16.56 6.58 -0.33
CA GLY A 436 16.34 8.02 -0.40
C GLY A 436 15.85 8.62 0.89
N GLY A 437 15.83 9.94 0.92
CA GLY A 437 15.24 10.70 2.00
C GLY A 437 14.35 11.82 1.49
N ALA A 438 13.51 12.31 2.38
CA ALA A 438 12.65 13.45 2.17
C ALA A 438 12.44 14.24 3.46
N LEU A 439 12.05 15.49 3.30
CA LEU A 439 11.43 16.32 4.33
C LEU A 439 10.00 16.61 3.87
N VAL A 440 9.01 16.28 4.69
CA VAL A 440 7.60 16.37 4.35
C VAL A 440 6.90 17.35 5.31
N PRO A 441 6.24 18.40 4.80
CA PRO A 441 5.50 19.33 5.63
C PRO A 441 4.13 18.79 6.03
N LEU A 442 3.70 19.17 7.23
CA LEU A 442 2.39 18.85 7.81
C LEU A 442 1.43 20.07 7.73
N PRO A 443 0.10 19.86 7.82
CA PRO A 443 -0.89 20.93 7.65
C PRO A 443 -0.84 22.05 8.69
N ASP A 444 -0.32 21.75 9.88
CA ASP A 444 -0.13 22.68 11.00
C ASP A 444 1.14 23.54 10.88
N GLY A 445 1.96 23.30 9.86
CA GLY A 445 3.24 23.96 9.65
C GLY A 445 4.42 23.24 10.28
N GLU A 446 4.19 22.12 10.97
CA GLU A 446 5.24 21.20 11.38
C GLU A 446 5.76 20.40 10.17
N TRP A 447 6.71 19.51 10.42
CA TRP A 447 7.33 18.68 9.40
C TRP A 447 7.88 17.39 10.00
N PHE A 448 8.15 16.42 9.15
CA PHE A 448 9.00 15.27 9.49
C PHE A 448 10.01 15.01 8.38
N ALA A 449 11.22 14.61 8.76
CA ALA A 449 12.18 14.01 7.86
C ALA A 449 11.95 12.49 7.84
N ILE A 450 12.02 11.88 6.66
CA ILE A 450 11.92 10.44 6.49
C ILE A 450 12.99 9.95 5.52
N ALA A 451 13.63 8.84 5.85
CA ALA A 451 14.52 8.13 4.94
C ALA A 451 14.12 6.66 4.88
N LEU A 452 14.15 6.12 3.65
CA LEU A 452 13.66 4.78 3.34
C LEU A 452 14.66 4.08 2.44
N SER A 453 14.87 2.79 2.69
CA SER A 453 15.64 1.91 1.81
C SER A 453 14.92 0.58 1.62
N THR A 454 14.97 0.09 0.38
CA THR A 454 14.64 -1.29 0.03
C THR A 454 15.84 -1.89 -0.68
N THR A 455 16.43 -2.94 -0.13
CA THR A 455 17.51 -3.73 -0.76
C THR A 455 17.04 -5.16 -1.01
N ASN A 456 17.73 -5.87 -1.90
CA ASN A 456 17.57 -7.30 -2.15
C ASN A 456 16.22 -7.76 -2.69
N SER A 457 15.34 -6.84 -3.10
CA SER A 457 14.04 -7.22 -3.66
C SER A 457 14.12 -7.67 -5.12
N ALA A 458 13.45 -8.78 -5.43
CA ALA A 458 13.19 -9.20 -6.81
C ALA A 458 12.05 -8.39 -7.45
N HIS A 459 11.26 -7.68 -6.64
CA HIS A 459 10.01 -7.03 -7.03
C HIS A 459 10.13 -5.50 -7.09
N TYR A 460 10.97 -4.99 -8.00
CA TYR A 460 11.24 -3.55 -8.16
C TYR A 460 10.00 -2.62 -8.13
N ARG A 461 8.89 -3.01 -8.78
CA ARG A 461 7.65 -2.21 -8.76
C ARG A 461 7.00 -2.15 -7.37
N ARG A 462 7.03 -3.26 -6.62
CA ARG A 462 6.51 -3.31 -5.25
C ARG A 462 7.35 -2.42 -4.33
N SER A 463 8.68 -2.44 -4.47
CA SER A 463 9.57 -1.53 -3.73
C SER A 463 9.23 -0.05 -3.95
N ILE A 464 8.99 0.38 -5.19
CA ILE A 464 8.56 1.77 -5.48
C ILE A 464 7.24 2.10 -4.80
N ILE A 465 6.27 1.18 -4.87
CA ILE A 465 4.96 1.37 -4.25
C ILE A 465 5.10 1.48 -2.73
N TRP A 466 5.91 0.61 -2.11
CA TRP A 466 6.18 0.62 -0.67
C TRP A 466 6.72 1.96 -0.20
N LEU A 467 7.69 2.55 -0.92
CA LEU A 467 8.31 3.81 -0.50
C LEU A 467 7.28 4.93 -0.38
N GLY A 468 6.38 5.04 -1.36
CA GLY A 468 5.29 6.01 -1.29
C GLY A 468 4.26 5.64 -0.22
N PHE A 469 3.98 4.35 -0.05
CA PHE A 469 3.00 3.86 0.92
C PHE A 469 3.46 4.13 2.35
N ALA A 470 4.69 3.76 2.69
CA ALA A 470 5.34 4.02 3.98
C ALA A 470 5.34 5.51 4.31
N ALA A 471 5.77 6.38 3.38
CA ALA A 471 5.76 7.82 3.60
C ALA A 471 4.35 8.39 3.83
N CYS A 472 3.35 7.88 3.10
CA CYS A 472 1.96 8.26 3.32
C CYS A 472 1.43 7.77 4.68
N ARG A 473 1.75 6.55 5.08
CA ARG A 473 1.33 5.99 6.38
C ARG A 473 1.84 6.84 7.55
N VAL A 474 3.13 7.19 7.52
CA VAL A 474 3.73 8.13 8.48
C VAL A 474 3.01 9.47 8.47
N TYR A 475 2.80 10.06 7.28
CA TYR A 475 2.08 11.34 7.15
C TYR A 475 0.69 11.27 7.78
N VAL A 476 -0.10 10.25 7.42
CA VAL A 476 -1.49 10.10 7.85
C VAL A 476 -1.58 9.86 9.35
N LEU A 477 -0.66 9.08 9.92
CA LEU A 477 -0.58 8.87 11.35
C LEU A 477 -0.34 10.20 12.10
N LEU A 478 0.62 11.01 11.63
CA LEU A 478 0.98 12.29 12.26
C LEU A 478 -0.14 13.33 12.17
N VAL A 479 -0.96 13.32 11.10
CA VAL A 479 -2.10 14.26 10.97
C VAL A 479 -3.40 13.73 11.58
N GLY A 480 -3.39 12.54 12.19
CA GLY A 480 -4.58 11.90 12.77
C GLY A 480 -5.62 11.46 11.73
N GLY A 481 -5.20 11.14 10.51
CA GLY A 481 -6.07 10.67 9.42
C GLY A 481 -6.22 9.15 9.37
N SER A 482 -6.97 8.67 8.37
CA SER A 482 -7.16 7.23 8.16
C SER A 482 -6.05 6.65 7.28
N THR A 483 -5.22 5.78 7.85
CA THR A 483 -4.06 5.17 7.19
C THR A 483 -4.39 4.36 5.92
N ASN A 484 -5.68 4.10 5.70
CA ASN A 484 -6.24 3.50 4.50
C ASN A 484 -6.19 4.41 3.25
N ASP A 485 -5.99 5.73 3.42
CA ASP A 485 -5.89 6.70 2.32
C ASP A 485 -4.64 6.49 1.44
N CYS A 486 -3.69 5.68 1.91
CA CYS A 486 -2.42 5.43 1.23
C CYS A 486 -2.49 4.34 0.14
N VAL A 487 -3.56 3.56 0.07
CA VAL A 487 -3.74 2.48 -0.93
C VAL A 487 -4.48 3.01 -2.16
N ARG A 488 -3.94 2.81 -3.37
CA ARG A 488 -4.59 3.27 -4.60
C ARG A 488 -5.35 2.16 -5.31
N PRO A 489 -6.48 2.48 -5.99
CA PRO A 489 -7.14 1.53 -6.87
C PRO A 489 -6.19 0.99 -7.95
N GLY A 490 -6.01 -0.34 -7.98
CA GLY A 490 -5.13 -1.01 -8.94
C GLY A 490 -3.68 -1.20 -8.50
N ASP A 491 -3.31 -0.81 -7.28
CA ASP A 491 -2.04 -1.23 -6.68
C ASP A 491 -2.01 -2.77 -6.59
N PRO A 492 -0.89 -3.44 -6.93
CA PRO A 492 -0.73 -4.85 -6.64
C PRO A 492 -0.91 -5.08 -5.13
N PRO A 493 -1.45 -6.24 -4.71
CA PRO A 493 -1.43 -6.61 -3.30
C PRO A 493 -0.03 -6.45 -2.75
N LEU A 494 0.06 -5.64 -1.69
CA LEU A 494 1.23 -5.60 -0.82
C LEU A 494 1.19 -6.75 0.19
N GLN A 495 0.04 -7.39 0.38
CA GLN A 495 -0.06 -8.68 1.08
C GLN A 495 0.01 -9.84 0.09
#